data_AF-A0A959BLD6-F1
#
_entry.id   AF-A0A959BLD6-F1
#
_cell.length_a   1.000
_cell.length_b   1.000
_cell.length_c   1.000
_cell.angle_alpha   90.00
_cell.angle_beta   90.00
_cell.angle_gamma   90.00
#
_symmetry.space_group_name_H-M   'P 1'
#
loop_
_entity.id
_entity.type
_entity.pdbx_description
1 polymer ?
#
loop_
_entity_poly.entity_id
_entity_poly.type
_entity_poly.pdbx_seq_one_letter_code
_entity_poly.pdbx_strand_id
1 'polypeptide(L)'
;MRILTTAIFLCFWFLPNAQESLKRWEFRHPQMGTLFRIVLYEEDSLKAQAAAVAAFARIDSLNAMLSDYRADSELSRLSARAG
;
A
#
# COMPACT_ATOMS: atom_id res chain seq x y z
N MET A 1 -14.76 23.84 47.56
CA MET A 1 -13.71 23.66 46.54
C MET A 1 -13.12 22.25 46.42
N ARG A 2 -13.59 21.22 47.18
CA ARG A 2 -13.06 19.84 47.10
C ARG A 2 -13.83 18.90 46.16
N ILE A 3 -15.01 19.33 45.68
CA ILE A 3 -15.92 18.53 44.84
C ILE A 3 -15.58 18.68 43.34
N LEU A 4 -15.01 19.83 42.94
CA LEU A 4 -14.60 20.11 41.56
C LEU A 4 -13.40 19.25 41.12
N THR A 5 -12.50 18.92 42.05
CA THR A 5 -11.29 18.13 41.79
C THR A 5 -11.59 16.64 41.54
N THR A 6 -12.63 16.09 42.17
CA THR A 6 -13.01 14.67 42.00
C THR A 6 -13.72 14.41 40.68
N ALA A 7 -14.49 15.39 40.17
CA ALA A 7 -15.18 15.28 38.89
C ALA A 7 -14.21 15.25 37.68
N ILE A 8 -13.09 15.98 37.78
CA ILE A 8 -12.05 16.01 36.74
C ILE A 8 -11.30 14.66 36.68
N PHE A 9 -11.05 14.03 37.83
CA PHE A 9 -10.44 12.70 37.90
C PHE A 9 -11.32 11.59 37.31
N LEU A 10 -12.64 11.68 37.48
CA LEU A 10 -13.60 10.71 36.91
C LEU A 10 -13.77 10.86 35.39
N CYS A 11 -13.61 12.07 34.85
CA CYS A 11 -13.71 12.32 33.40
C CYS A 11 -12.43 11.89 32.65
N PHE A 12 -11.27 11.94 33.31
CA PHE A 12 -9.98 11.55 32.71
C PHE A 12 -9.84 10.02 32.49
N TRP A 13 -10.66 9.20 33.15
CA TRP A 13 -10.66 7.74 33.02
C TRP A 13 -11.57 7.22 31.90
N PHE A 14 -12.34 8.09 31.25
CA PHE A 14 -13.35 7.73 30.25
C PHE A 14 -13.03 8.28 28.86
N LEU A 15 -11.74 8.36 28.49
CA LEU A 15 -11.38 8.55 27.08
C LEU A 15 -11.64 7.22 26.36
N PRO A 16 -12.62 7.16 25.44
CA PRO A 16 -12.75 5.98 24.59
C PRO A 16 -11.47 5.85 23.75
N ASN A 17 -10.84 4.68 23.80
CA ASN A 17 -9.87 4.31 22.78
C ASN A 17 -10.63 4.26 21.45
N ALA A 18 -10.45 5.27 20.61
CA ALA A 18 -10.91 5.25 19.23
C ALA A 18 -10.02 4.25 18.48
N GLN A 19 -10.39 2.98 18.56
CA GLN A 19 -9.76 1.94 17.76
C GLN A 19 -10.32 2.08 16.35
N GLU A 20 -9.62 2.84 15.50
CA GLU A 20 -9.96 2.91 14.09
C GLU A 20 -9.89 1.49 13.52
N SER A 21 -10.98 1.06 12.87
CA SER A 21 -11.05 -0.28 12.32
C SER A 21 -10.37 -0.32 10.96
N LEU A 22 -9.53 -1.34 10.75
CA LEU A 22 -8.91 -1.59 9.46
C LEU A 22 -9.98 -1.74 8.38
N LYS A 23 -9.88 -0.97 7.30
CA LYS A 23 -10.76 -1.04 6.14
C LYS A 23 -10.05 -1.75 5.00
N ARG A 24 -10.80 -2.53 4.23
CA ARG A 24 -10.29 -3.22 3.04
C ARG A 24 -10.23 -2.25 1.86
N TRP A 25 -9.04 -2.07 1.30
CA TRP A 25 -8.78 -1.29 0.09
C TRP A 25 -8.30 -2.22 -1.02
N GLU A 26 -8.82 -2.03 -2.24
CA GLU A 26 -8.45 -2.85 -3.39
C GLU A 26 -8.01 -1.96 -4.55
N PHE A 27 -6.85 -2.25 -5.12
CA PHE A 27 -6.27 -1.54 -6.25
C PHE A 27 -5.88 -2.52 -7.35
N ARG A 28 -5.89 -2.04 -8.60
CA ARG A 28 -5.61 -2.86 -9.79
C ARG A 28 -4.72 -2.10 -10.77
N HIS A 29 -3.80 -2.81 -11.41
CA HIS A 29 -2.83 -2.23 -12.36
C HIS A 29 -2.48 -3.23 -13.47
N PRO A 30 -2.65 -2.88 -14.76
CA PRO A 30 -2.34 -3.77 -15.87
C PRO A 30 -0.85 -3.78 -16.18
N GLN A 31 -0.18 -4.93 -16.08
CA GLN A 31 1.23 -5.14 -16.45
C GLN A 31 1.46 -6.58 -16.87
N MET A 32 2.51 -6.83 -17.67
CA MET A 32 2.91 -8.18 -18.10
C MET A 32 1.76 -9.02 -18.73
N GLY A 33 0.91 -8.37 -19.52
CA GLY A 33 -0.23 -9.04 -20.19
C GLY A 33 -1.35 -9.50 -19.25
N THR A 34 -1.37 -9.06 -17.99
CA THR A 34 -2.37 -9.43 -16.99
C THR A 34 -2.72 -8.26 -16.06
N LEU A 35 -3.61 -8.49 -15.09
CA LEU A 35 -4.03 -7.51 -14.11
C LEU A 35 -3.49 -7.87 -12.72
N PHE A 36 -2.60 -7.04 -12.19
CA PHE A 36 -2.16 -7.14 -10.80
C PHE A 36 -3.24 -6.57 -9.89
N ARG A 37 -3.57 -7.31 -8.82
CA ARG A 37 -4.51 -6.87 -7.77
C ARG A 37 -3.80 -6.82 -6.43
N ILE A 38 -3.85 -5.66 -5.79
CA ILE A 38 -3.31 -5.45 -4.44
C ILE A 38 -4.48 -5.16 -3.50
N VAL A 39 -4.57 -5.92 -2.41
CA VAL A 39 -5.58 -5.74 -1.36
C VAL A 39 -4.84 -5.38 -0.08
N LEU A 40 -5.16 -4.21 0.49
CA LEU A 40 -4.56 -3.69 1.71
C LEU A 40 -5.64 -3.51 2.77
N TYR A 41 -5.26 -3.69 4.03
CA TYR A 41 -6.12 -3.40 5.17
C TYR A 41 -5.48 -2.24 5.93
N GLU A 42 -6.12 -1.09 5.90
CA GLU A 42 -5.60 0.15 6.48
C GLU A 42 -6.75 1.03 6.97
N GLU A 43 -6.48 1.82 7.99
CA GLU A 43 -7.44 2.78 8.54
C GLU A 43 -7.54 4.02 7.64
N ASP A 44 -6.38 4.48 7.17
CA ASP A 44 -6.21 5.67 6.35
C ASP A 44 -6.12 5.33 4.85
N SER A 45 -7.08 5.85 4.09
CA SER A 45 -7.14 5.72 2.63
C SER A 45 -5.90 6.25 1.91
N LEU A 46 -5.26 7.31 2.43
CA LEU A 46 -4.09 7.91 1.81
C LEU A 46 -2.86 7.03 2.01
N LYS A 47 -2.70 6.41 3.19
CA LYS A 47 -1.64 5.43 3.42
C LYS A 47 -1.82 4.19 2.54
N ALA A 48 -3.04 3.67 2.46
CA ALA A 48 -3.36 2.54 1.58
C ALA A 48 -3.02 2.86 0.12
N GLN A 49 -3.40 4.04 -0.36
CA GLN A 49 -3.11 4.50 -1.71
C GLN A 49 -1.60 4.67 -1.95
N ALA A 50 -0.87 5.31 -1.03
CA ALA A 50 0.56 5.50 -1.15
C ALA A 50 1.31 4.16 -1.22
N ALA A 51 0.93 3.19 -0.40
CA ALA A 51 1.50 1.84 -0.42
C ALA A 51 1.21 1.12 -1.75
N ALA A 52 -0.02 1.22 -2.25
CA ALA A 52 -0.38 0.63 -3.55
C ALA A 52 0.41 1.26 -4.72
N VAL A 53 0.55 2.59 -4.72
CA VAL A 53 1.34 3.31 -5.74
C VAL A 53 2.81 2.85 -5.72
N ALA A 54 3.42 2.75 -4.54
CA ALA A 54 4.79 2.27 -4.40
C ALA A 54 4.95 0.83 -4.93
N ALA A 55 4.00 -0.05 -4.63
CA ALA A 55 4.02 -1.43 -5.12
C ALA A 55 3.86 -1.51 -6.65
N PHE A 56 2.97 -0.71 -7.24
CA PHE A 56 2.80 -0.67 -8.69
C PHE A 56 4.01 -0.07 -9.41
N ALA A 57 4.63 0.98 -8.86
CA ALA A 57 5.88 1.51 -9.40
C ALA A 57 6.99 0.45 -9.42
N ARG A 58 7.04 -0.43 -8.42
CA ARG A 58 7.97 -1.57 -8.43
C ARG A 58 7.60 -2.59 -9.52
N ILE A 59 6.33 -2.90 -9.70
CA ILE A 59 5.86 -3.80 -10.76
C ILE A 59 6.21 -3.23 -12.15
N ASP A 60 6.07 -1.92 -12.36
CA ASP A 60 6.45 -1.25 -13.61
C ASP A 60 7.95 -1.37 -13.88
N SER A 61 8.78 -1.13 -12.86
CA SER A 61 10.22 -1.32 -12.94
C SER A 61 10.59 -2.76 -13.29
N LEU A 62 9.91 -3.75 -12.69
CA LEU A 62 10.11 -5.16 -13.02
C LEU A 62 9.71 -5.46 -14.46
N ASN A 63 8.58 -4.95 -14.94
CA ASN A 63 8.18 -5.16 -16.33
C ASN A 63 9.17 -4.55 -17.33
N ALA A 64 9.71 -3.37 -17.02
CA ALA A 64 10.74 -2.74 -17.85
C ALA A 64 12.01 -3.60 -17.96
N MET A 65 12.43 -4.26 -16.88
CA MET A 65 13.63 -5.12 -16.88
C MET A 65 13.38 -6.52 -17.44
N LEU A 66 12.23 -7.12 -17.12
CA LEU A 66 11.99 -8.56 -17.27
C LEU A 66 11.03 -8.93 -18.41
N SER A 67 10.50 -7.95 -19.14
CA SER A 67 9.62 -8.26 -20.28
C SER A 67 10.39 -8.98 -21.39
N ASP A 68 9.90 -10.13 -21.81
CA ASP A 68 10.42 -10.95 -22.91
C ASP A 68 9.93 -10.49 -24.30
N TYR A 69 8.84 -9.71 -24.33
CA TYR A 69 8.28 -9.15 -25.57
C TYR A 69 8.77 -7.73 -25.88
N ARG A 70 9.35 -7.03 -24.90
CA ARG A 70 9.98 -5.72 -25.10
C ARG A 70 11.42 -5.89 -25.54
N ALA A 71 11.75 -5.41 -26.75
CA ALA A 71 13.11 -5.48 -27.27
C ALA A 71 14.12 -4.63 -26.45
N ASP A 72 13.63 -3.59 -25.78
CA ASP A 72 14.42 -2.68 -24.94
C ASP A 72 14.53 -3.12 -23.46
N SER A 73 14.04 -4.31 -23.10
CA SER A 73 14.22 -4.83 -21.74
C SER A 73 15.65 -5.32 -21.51
N GLU A 74 16.06 -5.38 -20.24
CA GLU A 74 17.34 -5.99 -19.86
C GLU A 74 17.39 -7.47 -20.24
N LEU A 75 16.31 -8.21 -19.99
CA LEU A 75 16.18 -9.62 -20.33
C LEU A 75 16.37 -9.87 -21.83
N SER A 76 15.65 -9.13 -22.69
CA SER A 76 15.74 -9.30 -24.14
C SER A 76 17.14 -8.98 -24.67
N ARG A 77 17.77 -7.90 -24.16
CA ARG A 77 19.15 -7.55 -24.54
C ARG A 77 20.15 -8.62 -24.13
N LEU A 78 19.99 -9.23 -22.96
CA LEU A 78 20.85 -10.32 -22.50
C LEU A 78 20.69 -11.54 -23.41
N SER A 79 19.46 -11.96 -23.67
CA SER A 79 19.14 -13.09 -24.55
C SER A 79 19.68 -12.90 -25.97
N ALA A 80 19.59 -11.69 -26.52
CA ALA A 80 20.12 -11.37 -27.86
C ALA A 80 21.66 -11.47 -27.97
N ARG A 81 22.37 -11.55 -26.84
CA ARG A 81 23.84 -11.68 -26.78
C ARG A 81 24.30 -13.09 -26.44
N ALA A 82 23.38 -14.03 -26.23
CA ALA A 82 23.73 -15.41 -25.93
C ALA A 82 24.09 -16.16 -27.23
N GLY A 83 25.37 -16.54 -27.37
CA GLY A 83 25.97 -17.23 -28.52
C GLY A 83 27.49 -17.25 -28.39
#